data_AF-A0A379AT83-F1
#
_entry.id   AF-A0A379AT83-F1
#
_cell.length_a   1.000
_cell.length_b   1.000
_cell.length_c   1.000
_cell.angle_alpha   90.00
_cell.angle_beta   90.00
_cell.angle_gamma   90.00
#
_symmetry.space_group_name_H-M   'P 1'
#
loop_
_entity.id
_entity.type
_entity.pdbx_description
1 polymer ?
#
loop_
_entity_poly.entity_id
_entity_poly.type
_entity_poly.pdbx_seq_one_letter_code
_entity_poly.pdbx_strand_id
1 'polypeptide(L)' 'MWILGITGQSFLDEILTRGGSEEPMALFKHFRGREPQLDALLRHKGIA' A
#
# COMPACT_ATOMS: atom_id res chain seq x y z
N MET A 1 14.31 12.74 -13.53
CA MET A 1 13.62 11.72 -14.35
C MET A 1 13.50 10.34 -13.70
N TRP A 2 14.15 10.00 -12.56
CA TRP A 2 14.15 8.61 -12.02
C TRP A 2 13.46 8.40 -10.67
N ILE A 3 12.93 9.45 -10.03
CA ILE A 3 12.33 9.35 -8.68
C ILE A 3 10.82 9.07 -8.68
N LEU A 4 10.14 9.22 -9.83
CA LEU A 4 8.68 9.06 -9.93
C LEU A 4 8.23 7.59 -10.10
N GLY A 5 9.15 6.65 -10.39
CA GLY A 5 8.82 5.26 -10.69
C GLY A 5 8.84 4.29 -9.49
N ILE A 6 9.52 4.63 -8.39
CA ILE A 6 9.83 3.67 -7.31
C ILE A 6 8.54 3.19 -6.62
N THR A 7 7.62 4.11 -6.29
CA THR A 7 6.34 3.75 -5.66
C THR A 7 5.46 2.92 -6.60
N GLY A 8 5.43 3.25 -7.90
CA GLY A 8 4.64 2.51 -8.88
C GLY A 8 5.14 1.09 -9.06
N GLN A 9 6.46 0.92 -9.18
CA GLN A 9 7.09 -0.40 -9.28
C GLN A 9 6.83 -1.24 -8.03
N SER A 10 7.02 -0.67 -6.83
CA SER A 10 6.74 -1.37 -5.58
C SER A 10 5.27 -1.78 -5.46
N PHE A 11 4.32 -0.96 -5.93
CA PHE A 11 2.89 -1.34 -5.91
C PHE A 11 2.58 -2.48 -6.87
N LEU A 12 3.20 -2.48 -8.05
CA LEU A 12 3.08 -3.57 -9.02
C LEU A 12 3.59 -4.89 -8.42
N ASP A 13 4.79 -4.86 -7.84
CA ASP A 13 5.50 -6.05 -7.35
C ASP A 13 4.88 -6.62 -6.06
N GLU A 14 4.40 -5.75 -5.16
CA GLU A 14 3.90 -6.19 -3.84
C GLU A 14 2.39 -6.39 -3.80
N ILE A 15 1.61 -5.77 -4.69
CA ILE A 15 0.14 -5.84 -4.64
C ILE A 15 -0.44 -6.48 -5.91
N LEU A 16 -0.19 -5.87 -7.08
CA LEU A 16 -0.94 -6.22 -8.29
C LEU A 16 -0.57 -7.58 -8.89
N THR A 17 0.70 -7.99 -8.77
CA THR A 17 1.20 -9.26 -9.33
C THR A 17 0.96 -10.47 -8.42
N ARG A 18 0.65 -10.26 -7.13
CA ARG A 18 0.56 -11.32 -6.13
C ARG A 18 -0.79 -12.06 -6.12
N GLY A 19 -1.88 -11.41 -6.54
CA GLY A 19 -3.21 -12.02 -6.52
C GLY A 19 -3.58 -12.53 -5.12
N GLY A 20 -3.98 -13.80 -5.02
CA GLY A 20 -4.34 -14.46 -3.74
C GLY A 20 -3.23 -15.34 -3.16
N SER A 21 -1.97 -15.15 -3.54
CA SER A 21 -0.86 -16.00 -3.09
C SER A 21 -0.49 -15.82 -1.61
N GLU A 22 -0.83 -14.67 -1.02
CA GLU A 22 -0.56 -14.32 0.37
C GLU A 22 -1.74 -13.53 0.96
N GLU A 23 -1.83 -13.50 2.28
CA GLU A 23 -2.87 -12.74 2.99
C GLU A 23 -2.78 -11.24 2.67
N PRO A 24 -3.90 -10.55 2.39
CA PRO A 24 -3.89 -9.14 2.00
C PRO A 24 -3.17 -8.21 2.99
N MET A 25 -3.22 -8.52 4.29
CA MET A 25 -2.53 -7.73 5.31
C MET A 25 -1.00 -7.84 5.22
N ALA A 26 -0.47 -9.00 4.81
CA ALA A 26 0.97 -9.18 4.59
C ALA A 26 1.44 -8.36 3.40
N LEU A 27 0.72 -8.46 2.27
CA LEU A 27 0.98 -7.70 1.05
C LEU A 27 0.95 -6.19 1.30
N PHE A 28 -0.04 -5.71 2.07
CA PHE A 28 -0.13 -4.31 2.46
C PHE A 28 1.10 -3.86 3.27
N LYS A 29 1.55 -4.67 4.23
CA LYS A 29 2.73 -4.37 5.05
C LYS A 29 4.01 -4.33 4.21
N HIS A 30 4.18 -5.22 3.23
CA HIS A 30 5.34 -5.18 2.33
C HIS A 30 5.38 -3.87 1.54
N PHE A 31 4.24 -3.46 0.96
CA PHE A 31 4.16 -2.22 0.18
C PHE A 31 4.26 -0.94 1.03
N ARG A 32 3.58 -0.89 2.18
CA ARG A 32 3.51 0.33 3.02
C ARG A 32 4.54 0.40 4.13
N GLY A 33 5.22 -0.70 4.45
CA GLY A 33 6.17 -0.81 5.56
C GLY A 33 5.53 -0.80 6.95
N ARG A 34 4.19 -0.77 7.04
CA ARG A 34 3.43 -0.73 8.30
C ARG A 34 2.00 -1.21 8.09
N GLU A 35 1.31 -1.46 9.20
CA GLU A 35 -0.13 -1.73 9.20
C GLU A 35 -0.95 -0.49 8.77
N PRO A 36 -2.17 -0.69 8.22
CA PRO A 36 -3.07 0.42 7.91
C PRO A 36 -3.48 1.14 9.19
N GLN A 37 -3.66 2.45 9.10
CA GLN A 37 -4.10 3.26 10.23
C GLN A 37 -5.42 3.94 9.86
N LEU A 38 -6.42 3.83 10.74
CA LEU A 38 -7.78 4.34 10.51
C LEU A 38 -7.82 5.87 10.38
N ASP A 39 -6.93 6.57 11.09
CA ASP A 39 -6.79 8.03 11.07
C ASP A 39 -6.58 8.59 9.65
N ALA A 40 -5.87 7.86 8.79
CA ALA A 40 -5.66 8.23 7.39
C ALA A 40 -6.99 8.29 6.62
N LEU A 41 -7.89 7.34 6.87
CA LEU A 41 -9.23 7.34 6.28
C LEU A 41 -10.08 8.48 6.83
N LEU A 42 -10.06 8.70 8.15
CA LEU A 42 -10.86 9.74 8.79
C LEU A 42 -10.48 11.15 8.33
N ARG A 43 -9.17 11.46 8.24
CA ARG A 43 -8.69 12.73 7.68
C ARG A 43 -9.12 12.91 6.23
N HIS A 44 -9.05 11.85 5.42
CA HIS A 44 -9.46 11.92 4.01
C HIS A 44 -10.98 12.13 3.85
N LYS A 45 -11.78 11.66 4.80
CA LYS A 45 -13.24 11.87 4.83
C LYS A 45 -13.67 13.14 5.56
N GLY A 46 -12.74 13.90 6.15
CA GLY A 46 -13.06 15.11 6.91
C GLY A 46 -13.82 14.85 8.22
N ILE A 47 -13.62 13.68 8.83
CA ILE A 47 -14.31 13.24 10.06
C ILE A 47 -13.40 13.40 11.31
N ALA A 48 -12.09 13.57 11.10
CA ALA A 48 -11.08 13.71 12.15
C ALA A 48 -10.77 15.17 12.49
#